data_AF-C7YY39-F1
#
_entry.id   AF-C7YY39-F1
#
_cell.length_a   1.000
_cell.length_b   1.000
_cell.length_c   1.000
_cell.angle_alpha   90.00
_cell.angle_beta   90.00
_cell.angle_gamma   90.00
#
_symmetry.space_group_name_H-M   'P 1'
#
loop_
_entity.id
_entity.type
_entity.pdbx_description
1 polymer ?
#
loop_
_entity_poly.entity_id
_entity_poly.type
_entity_poly.pdbx_seq_one_letter_code
_entity_poly.pdbx_strand_id
1 'polypeptide(L)'
;MVNYGVSRGCDTCKKRRKKCDESRPSCQRCLKSRRVCPGYKDDGLLVFRHYQPVDNLSTLQFDRWSPKTDVLLEEVALDIFLDSFVVPSHDRGQSRGFLDGMHSLLANANPACTLISAARVITLASIANRTRWHSLLETAQKRYGQLLMDFTVSLSQEKAGVSFKYFLTAVLLGLYEVSFG
;
A
#
# COMPACT_ATOMS: atom_id res chain seq x y z
N MET A 1 45.02 10.28 28.86
CA MET A 1 43.72 10.88 28.47
C MET A 1 43.22 10.18 27.22
N VAL A 2 42.23 9.29 27.36
CA VAL A 2 41.49 8.71 26.24
C VAL A 2 40.26 9.59 25.97
N ASN A 3 40.10 10.03 24.73
CA ASN A 3 39.02 10.93 24.34
C ASN A 3 37.91 10.09 23.71
N TYR A 4 36.74 10.02 24.36
CA TYR A 4 35.59 9.21 23.92
C TYR A 4 34.68 9.94 22.92
N GLY A 5 35.14 11.04 22.32
CA GLY A 5 34.39 11.82 21.34
C GLY A 5 34.60 11.39 19.89
N VAL A 6 33.59 11.59 19.04
CA VAL A 6 33.70 11.44 17.58
C VAL A 6 34.83 12.35 17.08
N SER A 7 35.80 11.78 16.37
CA SER A 7 36.93 12.54 15.85
C SER A 7 36.46 13.59 14.84
N ARG A 8 36.84 14.86 15.03
CA ARG A 8 36.59 15.96 14.08
C ARG A 8 37.60 16.03 12.93
N GLY A 9 38.53 15.08 12.86
CA GLY A 9 39.52 15.03 11.80
C GLY A 9 38.90 14.77 10.41
N CYS A 10 39.56 15.26 9.37
CA CYS A 10 39.19 14.92 8.00
C CYS A 10 39.30 13.40 7.75
N ASP A 11 38.55 12.90 6.77
CA ASP A 11 38.47 11.45 6.51
C ASP A 11 39.82 10.83 6.17
N THR A 12 40.70 11.57 5.47
CA THR A 12 42.06 11.11 5.16
C THR A 12 42.91 10.89 6.43
N CYS A 13 42.83 11.79 7.42
CA CYS A 13 43.56 11.65 8.68
C CYS A 13 42.98 10.55 9.56
N LYS A 14 41.65 10.40 9.58
CA LYS A 14 40.94 9.30 10.27
C LYS A 14 41.37 7.93 9.75
N LYS A 15 41.31 7.72 8.43
CA LYS A 15 41.76 6.47 7.78
C LYS A 15 43.22 6.14 8.11
N ARG A 16 44.07 7.17 8.19
CA ARG A 16 45.49 7.02 8.54
C ARG A 16 45.76 6.86 10.04
N ARG A 17 44.74 6.98 10.89
CA ARG A 17 44.86 6.98 12.36
C ARG A 17 45.93 7.96 12.86
N LYS A 18 46.02 9.13 12.24
CA LYS A 18 46.90 10.24 12.65
C LYS A 18 46.02 11.41 13.10
N LYS A 19 46.49 12.17 14.10
CA LYS A 19 45.83 13.41 14.54
C LYS A 19 45.60 14.34 13.33
N CYS A 20 44.48 15.04 13.26
CA CYS A 20 44.23 16.04 12.23
C CYS A 20 44.52 17.44 12.80
N ASP A 21 44.95 18.37 11.96
CA ASP A 21 45.22 19.76 12.34
C ASP A 21 43.96 20.64 12.27
N GLU A 22 42.87 20.10 11.72
CA GLU A 22 41.57 20.76 11.59
C GLU A 22 41.57 22.11 10.83
N SER A 23 42.65 22.43 10.11
CA SER A 23 42.75 23.63 9.27
C SER A 23 41.79 23.57 8.07
N ARG A 24 41.00 24.63 7.84
CA ARG A 24 40.09 24.78 6.69
C ARG A 24 40.73 25.64 5.59
N PRO A 25 40.48 25.39 4.29
CA PRO A 25 39.59 24.37 3.72
C PRO A 25 40.22 22.96 3.64
N SER A 26 41.52 22.82 3.89
CA SER A 26 42.25 21.55 3.83
C SER A 26 43.28 21.41 4.95
N CYS A 27 43.48 20.18 5.42
CA CYS A 27 44.39 19.87 6.51
C CYS A 27 45.87 20.02 6.09
N GLN A 28 46.72 20.67 6.91
CA GLN A 28 48.14 20.84 6.59
C GLN A 28 48.89 19.50 6.44
N ARG A 29 48.55 18.46 7.22
CA ARG A 29 49.11 17.11 7.06
C ARG A 29 48.81 16.50 5.70
N CYS A 30 47.63 16.76 5.17
CA CYS A 30 47.17 16.28 3.87
C CYS A 30 48.00 16.96 2.78
N LEU A 31 48.15 18.29 2.86
CA LEU A 31 48.97 19.09 1.95
C LEU A 31 50.44 18.68 1.98
N LYS A 32 51.06 18.60 3.17
CA LYS A 32 52.47 18.20 3.32
C LYS A 32 52.75 16.78 2.84
N SER A 33 51.78 15.88 2.96
CA SER A 33 51.91 14.50 2.45
C SER A 33 51.45 14.33 1.00
N ARG A 34 51.18 15.43 0.29
CA ARG A 34 50.71 15.45 -1.11
C ARG A 34 49.48 14.58 -1.35
N ARG A 35 48.52 14.59 -0.42
CA ARG A 35 47.24 13.86 -0.53
C ARG A 35 46.06 14.81 -0.62
N VAL A 36 45.02 14.37 -1.35
CA VAL A 36 43.74 15.09 -1.43
C VAL A 36 43.06 15.08 -0.06
N CYS A 37 42.74 16.26 0.44
CA CYS A 37 41.91 16.43 1.63
C CYS A 37 40.45 16.58 1.18
N PRO A 38 39.55 15.66 1.56
CA PRO A 38 38.13 15.75 1.16
C PRO A 38 37.36 16.87 1.91
N GLY A 39 38.05 17.67 2.72
CA GLY A 39 37.45 18.63 3.64
C GLY A 39 36.99 17.98 4.94
N TYR A 40 36.11 18.68 5.64
CA TYR A 40 35.53 18.27 6.92
C TYR A 40 34.03 18.14 6.75
N LYS A 41 33.43 17.09 7.33
CA LYS A 41 31.97 17.00 7.39
C LYS A 41 31.48 18.09 8.36
N ASP A 42 30.47 18.86 7.97
CA ASP A 42 29.87 19.80 8.90
C ASP A 42 29.11 19.02 9.97
N ASP A 43 29.57 19.14 11.22
CA ASP A 43 28.92 18.58 12.41
C ASP A 43 27.54 19.25 12.70
N GLY A 44 27.07 20.14 11.82
CA GLY A 44 25.75 20.78 11.91
C GLY A 44 24.56 19.83 11.76
N LEU A 45 24.80 18.55 11.45
CA LEU A 45 23.77 17.50 11.37
C LEU A 45 23.52 16.76 12.70
N LEU A 46 24.29 17.03 13.76
CA LEU A 46 24.07 16.47 15.10
C LEU A 46 23.73 17.53 16.14
N VAL A 47 23.01 18.57 15.74
CA VAL A 47 22.30 19.44 16.67
C VAL A 47 20.90 18.85 16.84
N PHE A 48 20.54 18.44 18.06
CA PHE A 48 19.13 18.26 18.42
C PHE A 48 18.47 19.65 18.34
N ARG A 49 17.95 19.98 17.16
CA ARG A 49 17.11 21.16 17.00
C ARG A 49 15.81 20.87 17.74
N HIS A 50 15.41 21.80 18.60
CA HIS A 50 14.05 21.82 19.11
C HIS A 50 13.12 21.77 17.89
N TYR A 51 12.27 20.75 17.79
CA TYR A 51 11.29 20.67 16.71
C TYR A 51 10.40 21.91 16.83
N GLN A 52 10.65 22.88 15.96
CA GLN A 52 9.67 23.91 15.67
C GLN A 52 8.81 23.32 14.55
N PRO A 53 7.48 23.23 14.72
CA PRO A 53 6.61 22.78 13.65
C PRO A 53 6.89 23.67 12.44
N VAL A 54 7.13 23.03 11.29
CA VAL A 54 7.34 23.76 10.05
C VAL A 54 6.00 24.38 9.69
N ASP A 55 5.90 25.71 9.75
CA ASP A 55 4.67 26.44 9.43
C ASP A 55 4.19 26.16 7.99
N ASN A 56 5.06 25.62 7.14
CA ASN A 56 4.73 25.16 5.79
C ASN A 56 5.21 23.73 5.52
N LEU A 57 4.27 22.79 5.68
CA LEU A 57 4.38 21.35 5.42
C LEU A 57 4.58 20.99 3.92
N SER A 58 4.86 21.95 3.05
CA SER A 58 4.76 21.82 1.59
C SER A 58 6.03 21.38 0.86
N THR A 59 7.18 21.31 1.55
CA THR A 59 8.48 20.98 0.90
C THR A 59 8.97 19.56 1.21
N LEU A 60 8.31 18.83 2.11
CA LEU A 60 8.62 17.41 2.37
C LEU A 60 7.84 16.54 1.38
N GLN A 61 8.48 16.19 0.25
CA GLN A 61 8.03 15.09 -0.60
C GLN A 61 8.34 13.76 0.09
N PHE A 62 7.48 13.40 1.04
CA PHE A 62 7.14 11.99 1.23
C PHE A 62 6.26 11.60 0.05
N ASP A 63 6.51 10.45 -0.58
CA ASP A 63 5.51 9.83 -1.47
C ASP A 63 4.28 9.48 -0.62
N ARG A 64 3.45 10.50 -0.48
CA ARG A 64 2.14 10.49 0.12
C ARG A 64 1.29 9.60 -0.78
N TRP A 65 0.67 8.58 -0.19
CA TRP A 65 -0.39 7.78 -0.80
C TRP A 65 -1.25 8.65 -1.74
N SER A 66 -1.32 8.24 -3.00
CA SER A 66 -2.08 8.96 -4.02
C SER A 66 -3.45 8.29 -4.19
N PRO A 67 -4.56 9.04 -4.22
CA PRO A 67 -5.88 8.50 -4.53
C PRO A 67 -5.96 7.76 -5.88
N LYS A 68 -4.94 7.90 -6.75
CA LYS A 68 -4.84 7.19 -8.04
C LYS A 68 -4.72 5.67 -7.90
N THR A 69 -4.05 5.15 -6.86
CA THR A 69 -3.88 3.70 -6.69
C THR A 69 -5.18 2.99 -6.35
N ASP A 70 -6.06 3.61 -5.56
CA ASP A 70 -7.38 3.03 -5.22
C ASP A 70 -8.30 2.95 -6.46
N VAL A 71 -8.30 4.00 -7.30
CA VAL A 71 -9.08 4.03 -8.54
C VAL A 71 -8.60 2.98 -9.54
N LEU A 72 -7.29 2.84 -9.73
CA LEU A 72 -6.71 1.82 -10.60
C LEU A 72 -6.98 0.40 -10.10
N LEU A 73 -6.96 0.18 -8.77
CA LEU A 73 -7.34 -1.11 -8.19
C LEU A 73 -8.82 -1.42 -8.42
N GLU A 74 -9.72 -0.45 -8.27
CA GLU A 74 -11.16 -0.65 -8.50
C GLU A 74 -11.47 -1.00 -9.97
N GLU A 75 -10.68 -0.49 -10.92
CA GLU A 75 -10.79 -0.81 -12.35
C GLU A 75 -10.36 -2.25 -12.67
N VAL A 76 -9.24 -2.72 -12.10
CA VAL A 76 -8.69 -4.07 -12.37
C VAL A 76 -9.26 -5.14 -11.41
N ALA A 77 -9.97 -4.73 -10.36
CA ALA A 77 -10.47 -5.63 -9.32
C ALA A 77 -11.33 -6.79 -9.85
N LEU A 78 -12.09 -6.61 -10.94
CA LEU A 78 -12.90 -7.69 -11.49
C LEU A 78 -12.07 -8.77 -12.16
N ASP A 79 -10.99 -8.41 -12.85
CA ASP A 79 -10.09 -9.39 -13.46
C ASP A 79 -9.37 -10.20 -12.38
N ILE A 80 -8.89 -9.51 -11.33
CA ILE A 80 -8.28 -10.16 -10.16
C ILE A 80 -9.30 -11.05 -9.44
N PHE A 81 -10.56 -10.61 -9.32
CA PHE A 81 -11.63 -11.41 -8.74
C PHE A 81 -11.81 -12.72 -9.50
N LEU A 82 -11.95 -12.63 -10.82
CA LEU A 82 -12.15 -13.79 -11.68
C LEU A 82 -10.97 -14.76 -11.60
N ASP A 83 -9.74 -14.25 -11.56
CA ASP A 83 -8.53 -15.08 -11.40
C ASP A 83 -8.40 -15.71 -10.00
N SER A 84 -8.70 -14.96 -8.95
CA SER A 84 -8.43 -15.38 -7.57
C SER A 84 -9.58 -16.14 -6.89
N PHE A 85 -10.83 -15.95 -7.35
CA PHE A 85 -12.03 -16.45 -6.66
C PHE A 85 -12.95 -17.31 -7.52
N VAL A 86 -12.78 -17.35 -8.85
CA VAL A 86 -13.55 -18.26 -9.70
C VAL A 86 -12.69 -19.46 -10.03
N VAL A 87 -13.04 -20.62 -9.48
CA VAL A 87 -12.23 -21.84 -9.61
C VAL A 87 -12.88 -22.77 -10.63
N PRO A 88 -12.28 -22.98 -11.81
CA PRO A 88 -12.80 -23.94 -12.78
C PRO A 88 -12.67 -25.37 -12.24
N SER A 89 -13.64 -26.22 -12.56
CA SER A 89 -13.52 -27.65 -12.25
C SER A 89 -12.63 -28.36 -13.28
N HIS A 90 -11.78 -29.28 -12.80
CA HIS A 90 -11.03 -30.20 -13.65
C HIS A 90 -11.92 -31.26 -14.32
N ASP A 91 -13.04 -31.62 -13.68
CA ASP A 91 -14.02 -32.57 -14.20
C ASP A 91 -15.45 -32.04 -14.00
N ARG A 92 -16.10 -31.67 -15.10
CA ARG A 92 -17.47 -31.13 -15.10
C ARG A 92 -18.53 -32.19 -14.76
N GLY A 93 -18.18 -33.48 -14.79
CA GLY A 93 -19.05 -34.56 -14.31
C GLY A 93 -19.16 -34.62 -12.79
N GLN A 94 -18.16 -34.12 -12.07
CA GLN A 94 -18.11 -34.14 -10.59
C GLN A 94 -18.48 -32.79 -9.97
N SER A 95 -18.06 -31.68 -10.58
CA SER A 95 -18.39 -30.33 -10.11
C SER A 95 -18.38 -29.35 -11.28
N ARG A 96 -19.21 -28.30 -11.21
CA ARG A 96 -19.17 -27.21 -12.19
C ARG A 96 -17.97 -26.26 -11.97
N GLY A 97 -17.42 -26.22 -10.76
CA GLY A 97 -16.42 -25.24 -10.35
C GLY A 97 -17.01 -24.23 -9.37
N PHE A 98 -16.16 -23.66 -8.51
CA PHE A 98 -16.61 -22.65 -7.56
C PHE A 98 -16.87 -21.34 -8.29
N LEU A 99 -18.08 -20.80 -8.11
CA LEU A 99 -18.57 -19.61 -8.80
C LEU A 99 -18.50 -19.72 -10.35
N ASP A 100 -18.69 -20.94 -10.89
CA ASP A 100 -18.77 -21.16 -12.34
C ASP A 100 -19.82 -20.25 -12.99
N GLY A 101 -19.51 -19.75 -14.19
CA GLY A 101 -20.36 -18.81 -14.94
C GLY A 101 -20.20 -17.32 -14.58
N MET A 102 -19.47 -16.97 -13.52
CA MET A 102 -19.25 -15.58 -13.12
C MET A 102 -18.66 -14.70 -14.24
N HIS A 103 -17.76 -15.22 -15.07
CA HIS A 103 -17.23 -14.49 -16.23
C HIS A 103 -18.33 -13.94 -17.14
N SER A 104 -19.22 -14.82 -17.61
CA SER A 104 -20.31 -14.44 -18.51
C SER A 104 -21.33 -13.52 -17.84
N LEU A 105 -21.52 -13.68 -16.53
CA LEU A 105 -22.51 -12.93 -15.79
C LEU A 105 -22.04 -11.50 -15.52
N LEU A 106 -20.78 -11.32 -15.10
CA LEU A 106 -20.18 -10.01 -14.89
C LEU A 106 -20.00 -9.23 -16.20
N ALA A 107 -19.64 -9.90 -17.30
CA ALA A 107 -19.51 -9.26 -18.61
C ALA A 107 -20.82 -8.61 -19.11
N ASN A 108 -21.97 -9.16 -18.73
CA ASN A 108 -23.29 -8.68 -19.11
C ASN A 108 -23.99 -7.87 -18.01
N ALA A 109 -23.34 -7.66 -16.85
CA ALA A 109 -23.92 -6.96 -15.73
C ALA A 109 -23.72 -5.44 -15.83
N ASN A 110 -24.64 -4.68 -15.24
CA ASN A 110 -24.46 -3.24 -15.09
C ASN A 110 -23.28 -2.98 -14.13
N PRO A 111 -22.28 -2.16 -14.50
CA PRO A 111 -21.10 -1.87 -13.67
C PRO A 111 -21.41 -1.29 -12.28
N ALA A 112 -22.61 -0.73 -12.10
CA ALA A 112 -23.11 -0.20 -10.82
C ALA A 112 -23.95 -1.21 -10.01
N CYS A 113 -24.10 -2.45 -10.47
CA CYS A 113 -24.88 -3.45 -9.74
C CYS A 113 -24.17 -3.95 -8.48
N THR A 114 -24.97 -4.37 -7.49
CA THR A 114 -24.49 -4.86 -6.19
C THR A 114 -23.57 -6.07 -6.31
N LEU A 115 -23.75 -6.90 -7.34
CA LEU A 115 -22.89 -8.05 -7.58
C LEU A 115 -21.45 -7.65 -7.96
N ILE A 116 -21.30 -6.65 -8.84
CA ILE A 116 -19.98 -6.11 -9.21
C ILE A 116 -19.33 -5.44 -8.01
N SER A 117 -20.11 -4.67 -7.24
CA SER A 117 -19.63 -4.04 -6.01
C SER A 117 -19.15 -5.08 -4.99
N ALA A 118 -19.85 -6.21 -4.84
CA ALA A 118 -19.44 -7.31 -3.97
C ALA A 118 -18.12 -7.95 -4.41
N ALA A 119 -17.97 -8.25 -5.72
CA ALA A 119 -16.74 -8.79 -6.27
C ALA A 119 -15.53 -7.85 -6.06
N ARG A 120 -15.74 -6.53 -6.21
CA ARG A 120 -14.71 -5.52 -5.92
C ARG A 120 -14.31 -5.51 -4.46
N VAL A 121 -15.28 -5.48 -3.54
CA VAL A 121 -15.02 -5.41 -2.09
C VAL A 121 -14.20 -6.61 -1.61
N ILE A 122 -14.57 -7.83 -2.02
CA ILE A 122 -13.81 -9.05 -1.68
C ILE A 122 -12.37 -8.96 -2.20
N THR A 123 -12.20 -8.47 -3.42
CA THR A 123 -10.87 -8.36 -4.03
C THR A 123 -10.01 -7.33 -3.33
N LEU A 124 -10.56 -6.14 -3.03
CA LEU A 124 -9.86 -5.10 -2.28
C LEU A 124 -9.47 -5.59 -0.88
N ALA A 125 -10.37 -6.27 -0.17
CA ALA A 125 -10.07 -6.86 1.14
C ALA A 125 -9.00 -7.95 1.06
N SER A 126 -9.07 -8.81 0.04
CA SER A 126 -8.08 -9.85 -0.21
C SER A 126 -6.69 -9.27 -0.47
N ILE A 127 -6.59 -8.24 -1.33
CA ILE A 127 -5.34 -7.54 -1.59
C ILE A 127 -4.83 -6.89 -0.31
N ALA A 128 -5.67 -6.12 0.38
CA ALA A 128 -5.30 -5.42 1.61
C ALA A 128 -4.77 -6.38 2.69
N ASN A 129 -5.41 -7.56 2.84
CA ASN A 129 -5.00 -8.57 3.81
C ASN A 129 -3.65 -9.22 3.42
N ARG A 130 -3.46 -9.55 2.13
CA ARG A 130 -2.21 -10.12 1.61
C ARG A 130 -1.03 -9.15 1.74
N THR A 131 -1.26 -7.85 1.48
CA THR A 131 -0.20 -6.82 1.50
C THR A 131 -0.02 -6.14 2.85
N ARG A 132 -0.90 -6.42 3.82
CA ARG A 132 -0.98 -5.73 5.13
C ARG A 132 -1.16 -4.22 4.99
N TRP A 133 -1.97 -3.79 4.01
CA TRP A 133 -2.28 -2.38 3.77
C TRP A 133 -3.51 -1.95 4.55
N HIS A 134 -3.29 -1.43 5.76
CA HIS A 134 -4.37 -1.04 6.68
C HIS A 134 -5.33 0.01 6.12
N SER A 135 -4.83 1.02 5.38
CA SER A 135 -5.69 2.04 4.76
C SER A 135 -6.64 1.46 3.72
N LEU A 136 -6.16 0.50 2.92
CA LEU A 136 -6.98 -0.18 1.91
C LEU A 136 -8.02 -1.09 2.56
N LEU A 137 -7.67 -1.71 3.70
CA LEU A 137 -8.60 -2.51 4.48
C LEU A 137 -9.75 -1.64 5.03
N GLU A 138 -9.45 -0.46 5.58
CA GLU A 138 -10.48 0.49 6.01
C GLU A 138 -11.39 0.93 4.86
N THR A 139 -10.83 1.17 3.68
CA THR A 139 -11.60 1.48 2.47
C THR A 139 -12.51 0.30 2.09
N ALA A 140 -12.00 -0.93 2.07
CA ALA A 140 -12.78 -2.13 1.77
C ALA A 140 -13.95 -2.32 2.76
N GLN A 141 -13.71 -2.10 4.07
CA GLN A 141 -14.75 -2.16 5.10
C GLN A 141 -15.82 -1.08 4.93
N LYS A 142 -15.44 0.16 4.63
CA LYS A 142 -16.41 1.24 4.34
C LYS A 142 -17.27 0.91 3.12
N ARG A 143 -16.64 0.40 2.06
CA ARG A 143 -17.35 -0.04 0.84
C ARG A 143 -18.28 -1.22 1.11
N TYR A 144 -17.85 -2.17 1.95
CA TYR A 144 -18.68 -3.29 2.38
C TYR A 144 -19.94 -2.81 3.11
N GLY A 145 -19.80 -1.89 4.07
CA GLY A 145 -20.93 -1.30 4.77
C GLY A 145 -21.91 -0.59 3.83
N GLN A 146 -21.40 0.15 2.85
CA GLN A 146 -22.23 0.78 1.82
C GLN A 146 -22.95 -0.25 0.94
N LEU A 147 -22.24 -1.30 0.51
CA LEU A 147 -22.80 -2.39 -0.27
C LEU A 147 -23.96 -3.11 0.45
N LEU A 148 -23.85 -3.34 1.76
CA LEU A 148 -24.94 -3.93 2.55
C LEU A 148 -26.22 -3.06 2.49
N MET A 149 -26.06 -1.74 2.58
CA MET A 149 -27.19 -0.80 2.46
C MET A 149 -27.78 -0.86 1.05
N ASP A 150 -26.94 -0.76 0.01
CA ASP A 150 -27.37 -0.79 -1.40
C ASP A 150 -28.07 -2.10 -1.75
N PHE A 151 -27.58 -3.23 -1.23
CA PHE A 151 -28.17 -4.54 -1.41
C PHE A 151 -29.53 -4.65 -0.73
N THR A 152 -29.66 -4.15 0.50
CA THR A 152 -30.94 -4.16 1.23
C THR A 152 -32.00 -3.32 0.52
N VAL A 153 -31.61 -2.15 -0.02
CA VAL A 153 -32.49 -1.28 -0.82
C VAL A 153 -32.92 -2.01 -2.10
N SER A 154 -31.97 -2.62 -2.81
CA SER A 154 -32.26 -3.35 -4.06
C SER A 154 -33.23 -4.51 -3.84
N LEU A 155 -33.03 -5.30 -2.77
CA LEU A 155 -33.92 -6.40 -2.40
C LEU A 155 -35.34 -5.93 -2.06
N SER A 156 -35.47 -4.76 -1.43
CA SER A 156 -36.77 -4.20 -1.04
C SER A 156 -37.60 -3.71 -2.24
N GLN A 157 -36.95 -3.36 -3.34
CA GLN A 157 -37.60 -2.85 -4.55
C GLN A 157 -37.97 -3.95 -5.55
N GLU A 158 -37.36 -5.14 -5.44
CA GLU A 158 -37.58 -6.24 -6.37
C GLU A 158 -38.91 -6.96 -6.11
N LYS A 159 -39.92 -6.72 -6.96
CA LYS A 159 -41.25 -7.35 -6.84
C LYS A 159 -41.39 -8.66 -7.64
N ALA A 160 -40.43 -8.99 -8.50
CA ALA A 160 -40.52 -10.07 -9.50
C ALA A 160 -39.54 -11.22 -9.22
N GLY A 161 -39.63 -11.82 -8.02
CA GLY A 161 -38.79 -12.96 -7.64
C GLY A 161 -37.30 -12.61 -7.47
N VAL A 162 -36.59 -13.39 -6.64
CA VAL A 162 -35.18 -13.10 -6.34
C VAL A 162 -34.32 -13.44 -7.56
N SER A 163 -33.82 -12.41 -8.24
CA SER A 163 -32.88 -12.56 -9.36
C SER A 163 -31.64 -13.34 -8.92
N PHE A 164 -31.12 -14.22 -9.79
CA PHE A 164 -29.87 -14.96 -9.57
C PHE A 164 -28.69 -14.05 -9.18
N LYS A 165 -28.69 -12.80 -9.65
CA LYS A 165 -27.71 -11.77 -9.27
C LYS A 165 -27.70 -11.52 -7.76
N TYR A 166 -28.87 -11.42 -7.11
CA TYR A 166 -28.95 -11.16 -5.68
C TYR A 166 -28.54 -12.37 -4.84
N PHE A 167 -28.86 -13.57 -5.31
CA PHE A 167 -28.35 -14.79 -4.70
C PHE A 167 -26.82 -14.80 -4.69
N LEU A 168 -26.19 -14.54 -5.83
CA LEU A 168 -24.73 -14.45 -5.92
C LEU A 168 -24.16 -13.31 -5.08
N THR A 169 -24.81 -12.14 -5.05
CA THR A 169 -24.39 -11.05 -4.17
C THR A 169 -24.39 -11.51 -2.71
N ALA A 170 -25.43 -12.21 -2.25
CA ALA A 170 -25.48 -12.75 -0.88
C ALA A 170 -24.36 -13.78 -0.61
N VAL A 171 -24.06 -14.66 -1.57
CA VAL A 171 -22.93 -15.59 -1.48
C VAL A 171 -21.59 -14.84 -1.33
N LEU A 172 -21.39 -13.79 -2.12
CA LEU A 172 -20.18 -12.96 -2.05
C LEU A 172 -20.09 -12.20 -0.71
N LEU A 173 -21.19 -11.63 -0.21
CA LEU A 173 -21.23 -11.01 1.12
C LEU A 173 -20.84 -12.04 2.21
N GLY A 174 -21.39 -13.25 2.15
CA GLY A 174 -21.02 -14.32 3.07
C GLY A 174 -19.53 -14.72 2.96
N LEU A 175 -18.99 -14.76 1.74
CA LEU A 175 -17.57 -15.05 1.53
C LEU A 175 -16.67 -13.98 2.14
N TYR A 176 -17.07 -12.71 2.06
CA TYR A 176 -16.35 -11.61 2.70
C TYR A 176 -16.29 -11.80 4.23
N GLU A 177 -17.43 -12.06 4.87
CA GLU A 177 -17.51 -12.23 6.32
C GLU A 177 -16.67 -13.41 6.82
N VAL A 178 -16.70 -14.55 6.13
CA VAL A 178 -15.91 -15.74 6.52
C VAL A 178 -14.41 -15.50 6.36
N SER A 179 -14.00 -14.69 5.37
CA SER A 179 -12.60 -14.51 5.01
C SER A 179 -11.93 -13.32 5.71
N PHE A 180 -12.71 -12.27 6.03
CA PHE A 180 -12.20 -10.96 6.43
C PHE A 180 -13.00 -10.30 7.57
N GLY A 181 -14.10 -10.90 8.02
CA GLY A 181 -14.94 -10.42 9.13
C GLY A 181 -14.38 -10.71 10.51
#